data_AF-G3NA26-F1
#
_entry.id   AF-G3NA26-F1
#
_cell.length_a   1.000
_cell.length_b   1.000
_cell.length_c   1.000
_cell.angle_alpha   90.00
_cell.angle_beta   90.00
_cell.angle_gamma   90.00
#
_symmetry.space_group_name_H-M   'P 1'
#
loop_
_entity.id
_entity.type
_entity.pdbx_description
1 polymer ?
#
loop_
_entity_poly.entity_id
_entity_poly.type
_entity_poly.pdbx_seq_one_letter_code
_entity_poly.pdbx_strand_id
1 'polypeptide(L)'
;MASSLAVCRLHMKGRGSLVKYLRKVDSYLHRTIGTNVVSAQEEREGCKSLYAVQAERQEQAERSVLISCHTRTNEKKFLKYLSMHGDINKYFFYESYGMYAVVEFANRESLASLFEEAAIPIVSHESMVPFKSRLLSLRNLGSADPPNQQSGQRCQSQTTIPINELIQRLSKEGSIDQQMTSLTDVYQLTEENSRLRFLVCSLLKDIAAAYFPECTIKPFGSSVNGFGKLGCDLDMFLDLDGISGRNAKMPKSGFLLEYQMKQTNSERAVTQSILSVIGDCVDQFGPGCVGVQKILNARCPLVRFAHQPSGFQCDLTANNSFRSWSEWDVSWVQIRTAACQVAMKSTELLYLYGELDPRVRHLVFTVRCWARAHAITSSIPGAWITNFSLTVMVLFFLQRRSPSVIPTLDHLRDLAGPADKSFIEGNDCTFVSDFGKIHLQSNPETLERLLCEFFEFYATFPFNKMSISIRQGKELNKPEVAPLHIQNPFETTLNVSKNVNATQLDRFVALCKESSWLLQQTETSKARGGNVEKAPAPWGLASLLVPLQVAVTKGRKKRRPEPASERIKSLLASLKNPNQQKKS
;
A
#
# COMPACT_ATOMS: atom_id res chain seq x y z
N MET A 1 -33.31 -42.95 10.17
CA MET A 1 -34.57 -42.44 10.73
C MET A 1 -34.61 -40.94 10.52
N ALA A 2 -35.65 -40.48 9.85
CA ALA A 2 -35.85 -39.11 9.41
C ALA A 2 -36.62 -38.28 10.46
N SER A 3 -36.29 -36.98 10.58
CA SER A 3 -37.17 -35.87 10.99
C SER A 3 -36.34 -34.58 10.98
N SER A 4 -36.43 -33.75 9.93
CA SER A 4 -37.36 -32.61 9.76
C SER A 4 -37.07 -31.42 10.69
N LEU A 5 -36.29 -30.45 10.22
CA LEU A 5 -36.27 -29.10 10.79
C LEU A 5 -37.22 -28.22 9.99
N ALA A 6 -38.28 -27.78 10.67
CA ALA A 6 -39.34 -26.94 10.14
C ALA A 6 -38.83 -25.54 9.80
N VAL A 7 -39.20 -25.09 8.60
CA VAL A 7 -39.04 -23.72 8.12
C VAL A 7 -40.13 -22.86 8.78
N CYS A 8 -39.76 -22.01 9.73
CA CYS A 8 -40.62 -20.92 10.18
C CYS A 8 -40.45 -19.71 9.25
N ARG A 9 -41.36 -19.58 8.29
CA ARG A 9 -41.63 -18.33 7.57
C ARG A 9 -42.31 -17.35 8.53
N LEU A 10 -41.64 -16.26 8.89
CA LEU A 10 -42.30 -15.09 9.46
C LEU A 10 -42.58 -14.07 8.36
N HIS A 11 -43.84 -13.97 7.98
CA HIS A 11 -44.39 -12.85 7.24
C HIS A 11 -44.35 -11.59 8.11
N MET A 12 -43.63 -10.56 7.66
CA MET A 12 -43.83 -9.18 8.10
C MET A 12 -44.35 -8.37 6.92
N LYS A 13 -45.68 -8.34 6.78
CA LYS A 13 -46.41 -7.34 6.00
C LYS A 13 -46.65 -6.12 6.89
N GLY A 14 -46.23 -4.94 6.42
CA GLY A 14 -46.88 -3.68 6.77
C GLY A 14 -46.17 -2.79 7.78
N ARG A 15 -45.31 -1.89 7.28
CA ARG A 15 -45.30 -0.47 7.64
C ARG A 15 -44.69 0.34 6.50
N GLY A 16 -45.53 0.57 5.48
CA GLY A 16 -45.32 1.67 4.55
C GLY A 16 -45.63 3.00 5.22
N SER A 17 -45.05 4.07 4.66
CA SER A 17 -45.11 5.47 5.10
C SER A 17 -44.03 5.90 6.09
N LEU A 18 -42.82 6.17 5.57
CA LEU A 18 -41.92 7.26 6.02
C LEU A 18 -40.65 7.47 5.15
N VAL A 19 -40.63 7.00 3.90
CA VAL A 19 -39.49 7.20 2.96
C VAL A 19 -39.91 8.01 1.71
N LYS A 20 -40.74 9.05 1.89
CA LYS A 20 -41.17 9.94 0.79
C LYS A 20 -40.89 11.44 1.02
N TYR A 21 -40.08 11.80 2.02
CA TYR A 21 -39.81 13.23 2.32
C TYR A 21 -38.34 13.68 2.33
N LEU A 22 -37.39 12.85 1.87
CA LEU A 22 -35.96 13.25 1.76
C LEU A 22 -35.38 12.97 0.36
N ARG A 23 -36.19 13.08 -0.68
CA ARG A 23 -35.73 12.93 -2.09
C ARG A 23 -36.26 14.04 -3.00
N LYS A 24 -36.37 15.27 -2.47
CA LYS A 24 -36.93 16.42 -3.20
C LYS A 24 -36.28 17.77 -2.83
N VAL A 25 -34.96 17.78 -2.64
CA VAL A 25 -34.17 19.03 -2.54
C VAL A 25 -33.03 19.11 -3.57
N ASP A 26 -32.59 18.01 -4.21
CA ASP A 26 -31.48 18.05 -5.18
C ASP A 26 -31.88 18.20 -6.66
N SER A 27 -33.14 18.51 -6.97
CA SER A 27 -33.60 18.62 -8.36
C SER A 27 -33.95 20.04 -8.82
N TYR A 28 -33.40 21.08 -8.18
CA TYR A 28 -33.73 22.48 -8.48
C TYR A 28 -32.56 23.42 -8.82
N LEU A 29 -31.34 22.91 -9.02
CA LEU A 29 -30.18 23.75 -9.41
C LEU A 29 -29.60 23.45 -10.82
N HIS A 30 -30.24 22.59 -11.60
CA HIS A 30 -29.87 22.37 -13.01
C HIS A 30 -31.00 22.74 -13.96
N ARG A 31 -31.18 24.04 -14.13
CA ARG A 31 -31.62 24.71 -15.37
C ARG A 31 -31.84 26.18 -15.03
N THR A 32 -30.98 27.08 -15.51
CA THR A 32 -31.31 28.17 -16.45
C THR A 32 -30.05 29.06 -16.60
N ILE A 33 -29.89 29.64 -17.81
CA ILE A 33 -29.04 30.78 -18.20
C ILE A 33 -27.68 30.46 -18.88
N GLY A 34 -27.77 30.13 -20.17
CA GLY A 34 -27.32 30.97 -21.30
C GLY A 34 -26.05 31.84 -21.21
N THR A 35 -25.04 31.44 -22.02
CA THR A 35 -24.17 32.23 -22.92
C THR A 35 -23.32 33.43 -22.43
N ASN A 36 -22.00 33.28 -22.69
CA ASN A 36 -20.87 34.25 -22.71
C ASN A 36 -20.41 34.76 -21.33
N VAL A 37 -19.17 34.58 -20.87
CA VAL A 37 -17.86 34.92 -21.46
C VAL A 37 -16.77 33.99 -20.86
N VAL A 38 -15.75 33.68 -21.66
CA VAL A 38 -14.58 32.85 -21.36
C VAL A 38 -13.80 33.37 -20.15
N SER A 39 -13.65 32.55 -19.10
CA SER A 39 -12.45 32.53 -18.26
C SER A 39 -12.23 31.13 -17.69
N ALA A 40 -11.08 30.55 -17.99
CA ALA A 40 -10.67 29.23 -17.52
C ALA A 40 -10.59 29.20 -15.99
N GLN A 41 -11.46 28.40 -15.38
CA GLN A 41 -11.29 27.93 -14.01
C GLN A 41 -11.61 26.43 -14.05
N GLU A 42 -10.54 25.63 -14.14
CA GLU A 42 -10.64 24.19 -13.92
C GLU A 42 -11.20 23.95 -12.51
N GLU A 43 -12.40 23.38 -12.44
CA GLU A 43 -12.97 22.83 -11.21
C GLU A 43 -12.04 21.70 -10.73
N ARG A 44 -11.16 21.98 -9.77
CA ARG A 44 -10.43 20.94 -9.04
C ARG A 44 -11.44 20.15 -8.21
N GLU A 45 -11.73 18.90 -8.60
CA GLU A 45 -12.26 17.92 -7.66
C GLU A 45 -11.32 17.89 -6.43
N GLY A 46 -11.83 18.28 -5.25
CA GLY A 46 -11.01 18.47 -4.05
C GLY A 46 -10.31 17.17 -3.61
N CYS A 47 -9.11 17.30 -3.01
CA CYS A 47 -8.38 16.15 -2.48
C CYS A 47 -9.19 15.45 -1.37
N LYS A 48 -9.49 14.16 -1.58
CA LYS A 48 -10.27 13.34 -0.64
C LYS A 48 -9.39 12.93 0.55
N SER A 49 -9.97 12.79 1.74
CA SER A 49 -9.25 12.20 2.87
C SER A 49 -8.91 10.72 2.60
N LEU A 50 -7.83 10.22 3.20
CA LEU A 50 -7.43 8.81 3.04
C LEU A 50 -8.56 7.87 3.44
N TYR A 51 -9.27 8.18 4.52
CA TYR A 51 -10.40 7.39 4.98
C TYR A 51 -11.51 7.29 3.93
N ALA A 52 -11.87 8.41 3.28
CA ALA A 52 -12.88 8.43 2.23
C ALA A 52 -12.44 7.60 1.02
N VAL A 53 -11.17 7.73 0.59
CA VAL A 53 -10.60 6.92 -0.48
C VAL A 53 -10.66 5.43 -0.12
N GLN A 54 -10.21 5.04 1.08
CA GLN A 54 -10.25 3.64 1.52
C GLN A 54 -11.67 3.08 1.59
N ALA A 55 -12.64 3.86 2.10
CA ALA A 55 -14.04 3.43 2.17
C ALA A 55 -14.62 3.17 0.77
N GLU A 56 -14.37 4.08 -0.18
CA GLU A 56 -14.79 3.92 -1.58
C GLU A 56 -14.17 2.67 -2.21
N ARG A 57 -12.87 2.45 -2.01
CA ARG A 57 -12.18 1.26 -2.55
C ARG A 57 -12.61 -0.03 -1.91
N GLN A 58 -12.95 -0.01 -0.62
CA GLN A 58 -13.46 -1.17 0.08
C GLN A 58 -14.84 -1.58 -0.47
N GLU A 59 -15.73 -0.63 -0.73
CA GLU A 59 -17.03 -0.88 -1.35
C GLU A 59 -16.88 -1.52 -2.74
N GLN A 60 -16.03 -0.93 -3.59
CA GLN A 60 -15.69 -1.48 -4.91
C GLN A 60 -15.16 -2.92 -4.81
N ALA A 61 -14.29 -3.19 -3.83
CA ALA A 61 -13.71 -4.51 -3.61
C ALA A 61 -14.72 -5.55 -3.11
N GLU A 62 -15.74 -5.15 -2.34
CA GLU A 62 -16.78 -6.05 -1.83
C GLU A 62 -17.73 -6.56 -2.91
N ARG A 63 -17.86 -5.84 -4.02
CA ARG A 63 -18.61 -6.25 -5.22
C ARG A 63 -17.72 -6.75 -6.37
N SER A 64 -16.46 -7.05 -6.07
CA SER A 64 -15.49 -7.57 -7.04
C SER A 64 -15.19 -9.05 -6.83
N VAL A 65 -14.83 -9.73 -7.93
CA VAL A 65 -14.37 -11.13 -7.95
C VAL A 65 -13.01 -11.26 -8.63
N LEU A 66 -12.29 -12.32 -8.26
CA LEU A 66 -11.03 -12.71 -8.90
C LEU A 66 -11.24 -14.02 -9.65
N ILE A 67 -11.00 -14.04 -10.96
CA ILE A 67 -11.29 -15.20 -11.81
C ILE A 67 -9.99 -15.68 -12.45
N SER A 68 -9.63 -16.93 -12.22
CA SER A 68 -8.57 -17.61 -12.97
C SER A 68 -9.08 -17.97 -14.36
N CYS A 69 -8.30 -17.61 -15.39
CA CYS A 69 -8.65 -17.72 -16.79
C CYS A 69 -7.59 -18.51 -17.56
N HIS A 70 -7.96 -19.10 -18.70
CA HIS A 70 -6.98 -19.66 -19.63
C HIS A 70 -6.31 -18.53 -20.42
N THR A 71 -5.05 -18.72 -20.84
CA THR A 71 -4.31 -17.76 -21.70
C THR A 71 -4.96 -17.45 -23.06
N ARG A 72 -5.96 -18.24 -23.47
CA ARG A 72 -6.69 -18.08 -24.75
C ARG A 72 -8.13 -17.62 -24.54
N THR A 73 -8.45 -17.11 -23.34
CA THR A 73 -9.82 -16.68 -23.02
C THR A 73 -10.21 -15.52 -23.95
N ASN A 74 -11.31 -15.70 -24.69
CA ASN A 74 -11.83 -14.65 -25.54
C ASN A 74 -12.56 -13.60 -24.68
N GLU A 75 -12.02 -12.38 -24.65
CA GLU A 75 -12.53 -11.27 -23.82
C GLU A 75 -14.01 -11.00 -24.03
N LYS A 76 -14.49 -11.00 -25.28
CA LYS A 76 -15.89 -10.72 -25.59
C LYS A 76 -16.82 -11.82 -25.07
N LYS A 77 -16.43 -13.10 -25.26
CA LYS A 77 -17.19 -14.24 -24.72
C LYS A 77 -17.20 -14.20 -23.18
N PHE A 78 -16.06 -13.89 -22.56
CA PHE A 78 -15.89 -13.77 -21.11
C PHE A 78 -16.82 -12.71 -20.52
N LEU A 79 -16.79 -11.49 -21.05
CA LEU A 79 -17.65 -10.40 -20.56
C LEU A 79 -19.12 -10.70 -20.82
N LYS A 80 -19.47 -11.22 -22.00
CA LYS A 80 -20.86 -11.59 -22.32
C LYS A 80 -21.43 -12.59 -21.30
N TYR A 81 -20.63 -13.58 -20.89
CA TYR A 81 -21.03 -14.54 -19.86
C TYR A 81 -21.26 -13.85 -18.51
N LEU A 82 -20.29 -13.07 -18.03
CA LEU A 82 -20.39 -12.42 -16.72
C LEU A 82 -21.50 -11.35 -16.66
N SER A 83 -21.76 -10.65 -17.77
CA SER A 83 -22.86 -9.68 -17.87
C SER A 83 -24.25 -10.31 -17.73
N MET A 84 -24.38 -11.64 -17.81
CA MET A 84 -25.65 -12.32 -17.50
C MET A 84 -26.02 -12.24 -16.01
N HIS A 85 -25.03 -12.06 -15.13
CA HIS A 85 -25.22 -11.94 -13.68
C HIS A 85 -25.37 -10.47 -13.21
N GLY A 86 -25.03 -9.51 -14.07
CA GLY A 86 -25.26 -8.08 -13.86
C GLY A 86 -24.23 -7.19 -14.53
N ASP A 87 -24.45 -5.89 -14.43
CA ASP A 87 -23.62 -4.88 -15.09
C ASP A 87 -22.19 -4.86 -14.51
N ILE A 88 -21.20 -4.73 -15.38
CA ILE A 88 -19.78 -4.70 -15.02
C ILE A 88 -19.31 -3.24 -15.10
N ASN A 89 -18.81 -2.71 -13.98
CA ASN A 89 -18.26 -1.36 -13.93
C ASN A 89 -16.83 -1.32 -14.49
N LYS A 90 -15.99 -2.25 -14.05
CA LYS A 90 -14.59 -2.32 -14.44
C LYS A 90 -14.11 -3.77 -14.48
N TYR A 91 -13.16 -4.04 -15.37
CA TYR A 91 -12.43 -5.30 -15.39
C TYR A 91 -11.03 -5.08 -15.93
N PHE A 92 -10.11 -5.97 -15.57
CA PHE A 92 -8.78 -6.02 -16.17
C PHE A 92 -8.17 -7.41 -16.04
N PHE A 93 -7.31 -7.75 -16.99
CA PHE A 93 -6.53 -8.99 -16.99
C PHE A 93 -5.11 -8.71 -16.53
N TYR A 94 -4.52 -9.66 -15.83
CA TYR A 94 -3.12 -9.61 -15.42
C TYR A 94 -2.51 -11.01 -15.34
N GLU A 95 -1.19 -11.06 -15.39
CA GLU A 95 -0.43 -12.30 -15.26
C GLU A 95 0.28 -12.37 -13.90
N SER A 96 0.18 -13.53 -13.26
CA SER A 96 0.87 -13.90 -12.02
C SER A 96 1.37 -15.35 -12.17
N TYR A 97 0.97 -16.27 -11.29
CA TYR A 97 1.18 -17.72 -11.45
C TYR A 97 0.26 -18.38 -12.51
N GLY A 98 -0.44 -17.54 -13.26
CA GLY A 98 -1.43 -17.88 -14.27
C GLY A 98 -2.09 -16.59 -14.76
N MET A 99 -3.04 -16.72 -15.68
CA MET A 99 -3.84 -15.60 -16.15
C MET A 99 -5.04 -15.38 -15.22
N TYR A 100 -5.23 -14.16 -14.78
CA TYR A 100 -6.31 -13.78 -13.88
C TYR A 100 -7.05 -12.55 -14.39
N ALA A 101 -8.32 -12.45 -14.04
CA ALA A 101 -9.16 -11.30 -14.29
C ALA A 101 -9.77 -10.80 -12.99
N VAL A 102 -9.66 -9.50 -12.73
CA VAL A 102 -10.50 -8.83 -11.72
C VAL A 102 -11.73 -8.30 -12.43
N VAL A 103 -12.91 -8.55 -11.85
CA VAL A 103 -14.19 -8.05 -12.37
C VAL A 103 -14.94 -7.39 -11.24
N GLU A 104 -15.21 -6.09 -11.39
CA GLU A 104 -16.04 -5.30 -10.50
C GLU A 104 -17.45 -5.17 -11.10
N PHE A 105 -18.44 -5.70 -10.40
CA PHE A 105 -19.84 -5.52 -10.75
C PHE A 105 -20.38 -4.16 -10.26
N ALA A 106 -21.47 -3.69 -10.86
CA ALA A 106 -22.16 -2.49 -10.40
C ALA A 106 -22.82 -2.70 -9.04
N ASN A 107 -23.35 -3.90 -8.79
CA ASN A 107 -24.16 -4.22 -7.62
C ASN A 107 -23.65 -5.49 -6.94
N ARG A 108 -23.85 -5.60 -5.62
CA ARG A 108 -23.39 -6.75 -4.83
C ARG A 108 -24.26 -7.99 -5.08
N GLU A 109 -25.52 -7.80 -5.46
CA GLU A 109 -26.47 -8.88 -5.78
C GLU A 109 -26.02 -9.72 -6.97
N SER A 110 -25.24 -9.14 -7.90
CA SER A 110 -24.64 -9.88 -9.02
C SER A 110 -23.72 -10.99 -8.56
N LEU A 111 -23.06 -10.84 -7.40
CA LEU A 111 -22.24 -11.89 -6.82
C LEU A 111 -23.06 -13.09 -6.35
N ALA A 112 -24.26 -12.85 -5.80
CA ALA A 112 -25.14 -13.92 -5.37
C ALA A 112 -25.59 -14.76 -6.57
N SER A 113 -26.02 -14.10 -7.66
CA SER A 113 -26.36 -14.78 -8.92
C SER A 113 -25.18 -15.59 -9.47
N LEU A 114 -23.97 -15.02 -9.47
CA LEU A 114 -22.77 -15.72 -9.93
C LEU A 114 -22.43 -16.94 -9.07
N PHE A 115 -22.60 -16.87 -7.74
CA PHE A 115 -22.29 -17.98 -6.84
C PHE A 115 -23.36 -19.08 -6.82
N GLU A 116 -24.61 -18.77 -7.17
CA GLU A 116 -25.65 -19.78 -7.36
C GLU A 116 -25.33 -20.70 -8.56
N GLU A 117 -24.72 -20.17 -9.62
CA GLU A 117 -24.31 -20.93 -10.80
C GLU A 117 -22.93 -21.61 -10.62
N ALA A 118 -22.08 -21.08 -9.75
CA ALA A 118 -20.73 -21.60 -9.54
C ALA A 118 -20.73 -23.03 -8.92
N ALA A 119 -20.11 -23.98 -9.64
CA ALA A 119 -19.98 -25.36 -9.21
C ALA A 119 -18.77 -25.59 -8.30
N ILE A 120 -18.89 -26.51 -7.34
CA ILE A 120 -17.74 -27.06 -6.60
C ILE A 120 -16.98 -28.00 -7.55
N PRO A 121 -15.65 -27.86 -7.72
CA PRO A 121 -14.92 -28.71 -8.65
C PRO A 121 -15.00 -30.18 -8.25
N ILE A 122 -15.21 -31.07 -9.24
CA ILE A 122 -15.17 -32.51 -9.05
C ILE A 122 -13.78 -32.98 -9.50
N VAL A 123 -12.89 -33.26 -8.57
CA VAL A 123 -11.54 -33.76 -8.85
C VAL A 123 -11.48 -35.23 -8.47
N SER A 124 -11.22 -36.12 -9.42
CA SER A 124 -10.98 -37.53 -9.13
C SER A 124 -9.66 -37.66 -8.34
N HIS A 125 -9.73 -38.24 -7.14
CA HIS A 125 -8.59 -38.55 -6.24
C HIS A 125 -8.03 -37.42 -5.35
N GLU A 126 -8.68 -36.25 -5.26
CA GLU A 126 -8.28 -35.20 -4.30
C GLU A 126 -9.46 -34.75 -3.43
N SER A 127 -9.19 -34.55 -2.12
CA SER A 127 -10.15 -33.95 -1.19
C SER A 127 -9.87 -32.45 -1.10
N MET A 128 -10.88 -31.62 -1.34
CA MET A 128 -10.77 -30.15 -1.24
C MET A 128 -11.54 -29.61 -0.04
N VAL A 129 -11.03 -28.52 0.54
CA VAL A 129 -11.76 -27.74 1.54
C VAL A 129 -12.93 -27.02 0.85
N PRO A 130 -14.20 -27.23 1.25
CA PRO A 130 -15.36 -26.64 0.59
C PRO A 130 -15.60 -25.19 1.03
N PHE A 131 -14.56 -24.35 0.99
CA PHE A 131 -14.65 -22.92 1.27
C PHE A 131 -15.07 -22.17 0.00
N LYS A 132 -16.34 -21.73 -0.05
CA LYS A 132 -16.86 -20.93 -1.17
C LYS A 132 -16.34 -19.50 -1.05
N SER A 133 -15.43 -19.12 -1.94
CA SER A 133 -14.82 -17.80 -1.98
C SER A 133 -15.15 -17.05 -3.27
N ARG A 134 -14.78 -15.77 -3.33
CA ARG A 134 -14.88 -14.95 -4.56
C ARG A 134 -13.69 -15.14 -5.51
N LEU A 135 -12.81 -16.11 -5.22
CA LEU A 135 -11.80 -16.60 -6.15
C LEU A 135 -12.39 -17.77 -6.94
N LEU A 136 -12.63 -17.53 -8.23
CA LEU A 136 -13.29 -18.47 -9.14
C LEU A 136 -12.31 -18.96 -10.20
N SER A 137 -12.66 -20.05 -10.88
CA SER A 137 -11.90 -20.57 -12.02
C SER A 137 -12.84 -20.80 -13.20
N LEU A 138 -12.55 -20.16 -14.33
CA LEU A 138 -13.32 -20.34 -15.55
C LEU A 138 -12.73 -21.50 -16.37
N ARG A 139 -13.56 -22.50 -16.68
CA ARG A 139 -13.19 -23.63 -17.55
C ARG A 139 -13.99 -23.58 -18.84
N ASN A 140 -13.31 -23.69 -19.98
CA ASN A 140 -13.99 -23.85 -21.27
C ASN A 140 -14.45 -25.30 -21.43
N LEU A 141 -15.77 -25.51 -21.44
CA LEU A 141 -16.40 -26.83 -21.64
C LEU A 141 -16.59 -27.17 -23.14
N GLY A 142 -16.38 -26.20 -24.03
CA GLY A 142 -16.47 -26.38 -25.49
C GLY A 142 -15.15 -26.77 -26.15
N SER A 143 -15.23 -27.55 -27.23
CA SER A 143 -14.12 -28.00 -28.09
C SER A 143 -13.13 -26.87 -28.40
N ALA A 144 -11.83 -27.20 -28.37
CA ALA A 144 -10.70 -26.32 -28.68
C ALA A 144 -11.04 -25.30 -29.78
N ASP A 145 -11.09 -24.02 -29.42
CA ASP A 145 -11.12 -22.93 -30.41
C ASP A 145 -9.94 -23.16 -31.38
N PRO A 146 -10.13 -23.02 -32.72
CA PRO A 146 -9.10 -23.29 -33.70
C PRO A 146 -7.84 -22.45 -33.41
N PRO A 147 -6.63 -22.96 -33.72
CA PRO A 147 -5.35 -22.39 -33.28
C PRO A 147 -5.00 -21.00 -33.82
N ASN A 148 -5.93 -20.28 -34.46
CA ASN A 148 -5.64 -19.11 -35.30
C ASN A 148 -6.35 -17.79 -34.90
N GLN A 149 -6.85 -17.65 -33.68
CA GLN A 149 -7.22 -16.33 -33.15
C GLN A 149 -6.25 -15.92 -32.04
N GLN A 150 -5.23 -15.16 -32.40
CA GLN A 150 -4.46 -14.37 -31.44
C GLN A 150 -5.35 -13.25 -30.90
N SER A 151 -6.20 -13.55 -29.92
CA SER A 151 -6.78 -12.50 -29.09
C SER A 151 -5.72 -12.09 -28.08
N GLY A 152 -4.83 -11.17 -28.47
CA GLY A 152 -3.87 -10.55 -27.56
C GLY A 152 -4.62 -9.74 -26.51
N GLN A 153 -4.97 -10.36 -25.39
CA GLN A 153 -5.58 -9.66 -24.26
C GLN A 153 -4.54 -8.72 -23.66
N ARG A 154 -4.91 -7.45 -23.44
CA ARG A 154 -3.99 -6.46 -22.86
C ARG A 154 -3.84 -6.72 -21.37
N CYS A 155 -2.82 -7.49 -21.00
CA CYS A 155 -2.48 -7.74 -19.60
C CYS A 155 -1.86 -6.51 -18.96
N GLN A 156 -2.33 -6.17 -17.76
CA GLN A 156 -1.78 -5.11 -16.94
C GLN A 156 -0.61 -5.66 -16.12
N SER A 157 0.57 -5.04 -16.26
CA SER A 157 1.74 -5.42 -15.46
C SER A 157 1.50 -5.10 -13.98
N GLN A 158 1.79 -6.06 -13.11
CA GLN A 158 1.74 -5.88 -11.65
C GLN A 158 3.14 -5.71 -11.03
N THR A 159 4.17 -5.58 -11.86
CA THR A 159 5.58 -5.50 -11.45
C THR A 159 6.30 -4.33 -12.12
N THR A 160 7.33 -3.80 -11.45
CA THR A 160 8.17 -2.73 -12.01
C THR A 160 9.09 -3.26 -13.12
N ILE A 161 9.40 -2.40 -14.10
CA ILE A 161 10.44 -2.70 -15.08
C ILE A 161 11.83 -2.83 -14.41
N PRO A 162 12.74 -3.65 -14.98
CA PRO A 162 14.11 -3.75 -14.49
C PRO A 162 14.84 -2.39 -14.51
N ILE A 163 15.77 -2.20 -13.57
CA ILE A 163 16.50 -0.92 -13.43
C ILE A 163 17.24 -0.50 -14.70
N ASN A 164 17.75 -1.45 -15.49
CA ASN A 164 18.46 -1.15 -16.75
C ASN A 164 17.52 -0.55 -17.81
N GLU A 165 16.29 -1.05 -17.90
CA GLU A 165 15.26 -0.51 -18.79
C GLU A 165 14.79 0.86 -18.31
N LEU A 166 14.65 1.03 -16.99
CA LEU A 166 14.38 2.34 -16.39
C LEU A 166 15.47 3.35 -16.77
N ILE A 167 16.75 3.02 -16.57
CA ILE A 167 17.87 3.92 -16.91
C ILE A 167 17.81 4.33 -18.39
N GLN A 168 17.57 3.38 -19.30
CA GLN A 168 17.44 3.69 -20.73
C GLN A 168 16.26 4.62 -21.04
N ARG A 169 15.14 4.46 -20.33
CA ARG A 169 13.98 5.35 -20.47
C ARG A 169 14.29 6.75 -19.96
N LEU A 170 14.88 6.86 -18.77
CA LEU A 170 15.25 8.15 -18.17
C LEU A 170 16.28 8.91 -19.02
N SER A 171 17.22 8.21 -19.65
CA SER A 171 18.20 8.84 -20.56
C SER A 171 17.56 9.54 -21.77
N LYS A 172 16.31 9.23 -22.12
CA LYS A 172 15.59 9.82 -23.26
C LYS A 172 14.76 11.06 -22.92
N GLU A 173 14.55 11.34 -21.63
CA GLU A 173 13.82 12.52 -21.18
C GLU A 173 14.63 13.81 -21.44
N GLY A 174 14.01 14.99 -21.36
CA GLY A 174 14.66 16.28 -21.66
C GLY A 174 15.23 17.03 -20.45
N SER A 175 14.72 16.78 -19.24
CA SER A 175 15.15 17.43 -17.99
C SER A 175 15.20 16.45 -16.81
N ILE A 176 15.89 16.81 -15.72
CA ILE A 176 15.89 16.00 -14.49
C ILE A 176 14.47 15.94 -13.89
N ASP A 177 13.71 17.04 -13.94
CA ASP A 177 12.30 17.08 -13.55
C ASP A 177 11.46 16.02 -14.32
N GLN A 178 11.65 15.93 -15.64
CA GLN A 178 10.97 14.91 -16.46
C GLN A 178 11.45 13.51 -16.12
N GLN A 179 12.74 13.30 -15.85
CA GLN A 179 13.26 12.01 -15.40
C GLN A 179 12.64 11.56 -14.07
N MET A 180 12.53 12.46 -13.09
CA MET A 180 11.92 12.17 -11.79
C MET A 180 10.42 11.88 -11.90
N THR A 181 9.73 12.60 -12.79
CA THR A 181 8.32 12.36 -13.13
C THR A 181 8.14 10.99 -13.78
N SER A 182 8.91 10.70 -14.84
CA SER A 182 8.90 9.43 -15.57
C SER A 182 9.25 8.24 -14.67
N LEU A 183 10.21 8.40 -13.75
CA LEU A 183 10.53 7.37 -12.75
C LEU A 183 9.32 7.07 -11.86
N THR A 184 8.66 8.11 -11.36
CA THR A 184 7.50 7.98 -10.48
C THR A 184 6.35 7.31 -11.21
N ASP A 185 6.04 7.74 -12.43
CA ASP A 185 4.95 7.19 -13.24
C ASP A 185 5.12 5.71 -13.55
N VAL A 186 6.36 5.28 -13.81
CA VAL A 186 6.66 3.88 -14.14
C VAL A 186 6.65 2.98 -12.90
N TYR A 187 7.01 3.52 -11.73
CA TYR A 187 7.15 2.72 -10.51
C TYR A 187 5.91 2.76 -9.62
N GLN A 188 5.11 3.82 -9.65
CA GLN A 188 3.95 3.96 -8.77
C GLN A 188 2.89 2.87 -8.98
N LEU A 189 2.06 2.64 -7.97
CA LEU A 189 0.92 1.73 -8.10
C LEU A 189 -0.04 2.25 -9.17
N THR A 190 -0.47 1.36 -10.07
CA THR A 190 -1.55 1.67 -11.01
C THR A 190 -2.91 1.56 -10.33
N GLU A 191 -3.93 2.11 -10.98
CA GLU A 191 -5.32 1.99 -10.56
C GLU A 191 -5.76 0.52 -10.42
N GLU A 192 -5.34 -0.33 -11.37
CA GLU A 192 -5.62 -1.77 -11.36
C GLU A 192 -4.89 -2.49 -10.22
N ASN A 193 -3.62 -2.15 -9.98
CA ASN A 193 -2.87 -2.73 -8.86
C ASN A 193 -3.50 -2.34 -7.52
N SER A 194 -3.94 -1.08 -7.37
CA SER A 194 -4.67 -0.61 -6.19
C SER A 194 -5.96 -1.41 -5.99
N ARG A 195 -6.78 -1.56 -7.04
CA ARG A 195 -8.01 -2.38 -6.99
C ARG A 195 -7.74 -3.82 -6.58
N LEU A 196 -6.70 -4.43 -7.13
CA LEU A 196 -6.30 -5.80 -6.76
C LEU A 196 -5.90 -5.89 -5.28
N ARG A 197 -5.17 -4.90 -4.74
CA ARG A 197 -4.80 -4.87 -3.31
C ARG A 197 -6.02 -4.82 -2.39
N PHE A 198 -6.99 -3.95 -2.69
CA PHE A 198 -8.23 -3.87 -1.92
C PHE A 198 -9.08 -5.15 -2.07
N LEU A 199 -9.13 -5.75 -3.26
CA LEU A 199 -9.79 -7.05 -3.46
C LEU A 199 -9.15 -8.15 -2.61
N VAL A 200 -7.82 -8.24 -2.55
CA VAL A 200 -7.13 -9.24 -1.70
C VAL A 200 -7.46 -9.03 -0.22
N CYS A 201 -7.50 -7.78 0.26
CA CYS A 201 -7.95 -7.48 1.62
C CYS A 201 -9.41 -7.96 1.85
N SER A 202 -10.28 -7.71 0.88
CA SER A 202 -11.68 -8.12 0.92
C SER A 202 -11.84 -9.65 0.91
N LEU A 203 -11.04 -10.39 0.12
CA LEU A 203 -11.04 -11.85 0.11
C LEU A 203 -10.63 -12.44 1.46
N LEU A 204 -9.64 -11.84 2.13
CA LEU A 204 -9.24 -12.28 3.47
C LEU A 204 -10.28 -11.92 4.54
N LYS A 205 -10.99 -10.80 4.35
CA LYS A 205 -12.13 -10.46 5.22
C LYS A 205 -13.17 -11.57 5.18
N ASP A 206 -13.44 -12.19 4.03
CA ASP A 206 -14.41 -13.29 3.94
C ASP A 206 -14.02 -14.49 4.83
N ILE A 207 -12.72 -14.76 4.98
CA ILE A 207 -12.20 -15.80 5.89
C ILE A 207 -12.39 -15.37 7.35
N ALA A 208 -11.96 -14.15 7.70
CA ALA A 208 -12.04 -13.64 9.07
C ALA A 208 -13.50 -13.46 9.55
N ALA A 209 -14.41 -13.08 8.65
CA ALA A 209 -15.82 -12.84 8.95
C ALA A 209 -16.57 -14.10 9.40
N ALA A 210 -16.04 -15.30 9.14
CA ALA A 210 -16.60 -16.54 9.68
C ALA A 210 -16.55 -16.59 11.22
N TYR A 211 -15.56 -15.95 11.83
CA TYR A 211 -15.41 -15.82 13.28
C TYR A 211 -15.79 -14.43 13.80
N PHE A 212 -15.59 -13.40 12.97
CA PHE A 212 -15.71 -11.99 13.33
C PHE A 212 -16.60 -11.26 12.31
N PRO A 213 -17.94 -11.42 12.34
CA PRO A 213 -18.83 -11.04 11.23
C PRO A 213 -18.77 -9.56 10.80
N GLU A 214 -18.43 -8.66 11.72
CA GLU A 214 -18.35 -7.21 11.47
C GLU A 214 -16.91 -6.70 11.33
N CYS A 215 -15.94 -7.61 11.14
CA CYS A 215 -14.55 -7.20 10.91
C CYS A 215 -14.38 -6.54 9.54
N THR A 216 -13.33 -5.72 9.44
CA THR A 216 -12.85 -5.22 8.15
C THR A 216 -11.36 -5.49 8.04
N ILE A 217 -10.87 -5.70 6.81
CA ILE A 217 -9.44 -5.77 6.54
C ILE A 217 -9.11 -4.66 5.56
N LYS A 218 -8.23 -3.75 5.97
CA LYS A 218 -7.87 -2.56 5.18
C LYS A 218 -6.37 -2.55 4.90
N PRO A 219 -5.94 -2.12 3.70
CA PRO A 219 -4.52 -1.93 3.44
C PRO A 219 -3.98 -0.70 4.20
N PHE A 220 -2.73 -0.76 4.63
CA PHE A 220 -2.00 0.40 5.15
C PHE A 220 -0.59 0.46 4.55
N GLY A 221 0.25 1.39 5.03
CA GLY A 221 1.63 1.51 4.60
C GLY A 221 1.77 1.85 3.12
N SER A 222 2.68 1.17 2.43
CA SER A 222 3.03 1.48 1.03
C SER A 222 1.86 1.31 0.05
N SER A 223 0.82 0.55 0.41
CA SER A 223 -0.33 0.34 -0.48
C SER A 223 -1.21 1.59 -0.65
N VAL A 224 -1.16 2.52 0.30
CA VAL A 224 -2.13 3.65 0.36
C VAL A 224 -1.52 4.97 0.83
N ASN A 225 -0.25 5.00 1.23
CA ASN A 225 0.43 6.22 1.69
C ASN A 225 0.89 7.17 0.56
N GLY A 226 0.57 6.89 -0.70
CA GLY A 226 1.01 7.67 -1.87
C GLY A 226 2.45 7.39 -2.36
N PHE A 227 3.23 6.57 -1.63
CA PHE A 227 4.62 6.23 -1.96
C PHE A 227 4.82 4.75 -2.32
N GLY A 228 3.74 4.04 -2.67
CA GLY A 228 3.78 2.65 -3.09
C GLY A 228 4.40 2.45 -4.46
N LYS A 229 5.31 1.49 -4.59
CA LYS A 229 5.79 1.04 -5.89
C LYS A 229 5.21 -0.32 -6.27
N LEU A 230 5.07 -0.61 -7.55
CA LEU A 230 4.65 -1.94 -8.01
C LEU A 230 5.57 -3.02 -7.42
N GLY A 231 4.97 -4.15 -7.04
CA GLY A 231 5.66 -5.23 -6.33
C GLY A 231 6.04 -4.94 -4.87
N CYS A 232 5.59 -3.84 -4.25
CA CYS A 232 5.70 -3.69 -2.79
C CYS A 232 4.72 -4.63 -2.06
N ASP A 233 5.07 -4.96 -0.82
CA ASP A 233 4.25 -5.80 0.07
C ASP A 233 2.85 -5.19 0.28
N LEU A 234 1.88 -6.05 0.60
CA LEU A 234 0.53 -5.69 0.99
C LEU A 234 0.41 -5.81 2.51
N ASP A 235 0.67 -4.69 3.19
CA ASP A 235 0.44 -4.55 4.62
C ASP A 235 -1.06 -4.38 4.90
N MET A 236 -1.62 -5.23 5.75
CA MET A 236 -3.05 -5.32 6.02
C MET A 236 -3.35 -5.24 7.49
N PHE A 237 -4.46 -4.57 7.80
CA PHE A 237 -4.94 -4.38 9.15
C PHE A 237 -6.34 -4.99 9.30
N LEU A 238 -6.44 -6.03 10.13
CA LEU A 238 -7.71 -6.57 10.63
C LEU A 238 -8.23 -5.67 11.74
N ASP A 239 -9.27 -4.92 11.38
CA ASP A 239 -9.97 -3.96 12.23
C ASP A 239 -11.23 -4.62 12.81
N LEU A 240 -11.23 -4.77 14.14
CA LEU A 240 -12.33 -5.34 14.91
C LEU A 240 -13.20 -4.25 15.58
N ASP A 241 -12.96 -2.98 15.29
CA ASP A 241 -13.66 -1.87 15.93
C ASP A 241 -15.17 -1.86 15.64
N GLY A 242 -15.59 -2.37 14.48
CA GLY A 242 -17.02 -2.54 14.14
C GLY A 242 -17.75 -3.44 15.13
N ILE A 243 -17.09 -4.50 15.60
CA ILE A 243 -17.62 -5.49 16.53
C ILE A 243 -17.72 -4.92 17.96
N SER A 244 -16.91 -3.90 18.28
CA SER A 244 -16.84 -3.32 19.63
C SER A 244 -18.08 -2.51 20.05
N GLY A 245 -19.14 -2.47 19.24
CA GLY A 245 -20.44 -1.93 19.66
C GLY A 245 -20.45 -0.44 19.98
N ARG A 246 -19.51 0.35 19.42
CA ARG A 246 -19.31 1.79 19.73
C ARG A 246 -20.55 2.68 19.62
N ASN A 247 -21.60 2.20 18.94
CA ASN A 247 -22.84 2.92 18.68
C ASN A 247 -24.05 2.38 19.48
N ALA A 248 -23.84 1.48 20.45
CA ALA A 248 -24.92 0.98 21.30
C ALA A 248 -25.47 2.12 22.17
N LYS A 249 -26.74 2.48 21.94
CA LYS A 249 -27.45 3.45 22.79
C LYS A 249 -27.67 2.82 24.16
N MET A 250 -27.54 3.63 25.23
CA MET A 250 -27.88 3.19 26.58
C MET A 250 -29.28 2.56 26.59
N PRO A 251 -29.42 1.32 27.08
CA PRO A 251 -30.72 0.67 27.14
C PRO A 251 -31.65 1.51 28.03
N LYS A 252 -32.86 1.79 27.55
CA LYS A 252 -33.88 2.53 28.33
C LYS A 252 -34.47 1.66 29.46
N SER A 253 -34.43 0.34 29.29
CA SER A 253 -34.69 -0.63 30.35
C SER A 253 -33.42 -0.78 31.18
N GLY A 254 -33.47 -0.76 32.51
CA GLY A 254 -32.30 -0.92 33.40
C GLY A 254 -31.57 -2.27 33.31
N PHE A 255 -31.72 -3.01 32.21
CA PHE A 255 -31.02 -4.25 31.88
C PHE A 255 -30.07 -4.00 30.70
N LEU A 256 -28.81 -4.40 30.88
CA LEU A 256 -27.80 -4.45 29.83
C LEU A 256 -27.56 -5.92 29.44
N LEU A 257 -27.71 -6.23 28.16
CA LEU A 257 -27.43 -7.56 27.62
C LEU A 257 -26.09 -7.54 26.90
N GLU A 258 -25.14 -8.34 27.38
CA GLU A 258 -23.79 -8.42 26.85
C GLU A 258 -23.48 -9.84 26.36
N TYR A 259 -22.63 -9.96 25.35
CA TYR A 259 -22.10 -11.25 24.95
C TYR A 259 -21.13 -11.76 26.02
N GLN A 260 -21.27 -13.02 26.42
CA GLN A 260 -20.30 -13.67 27.29
C GLN A 260 -19.01 -13.95 26.50
N MET A 261 -17.98 -13.12 26.70
CA MET A 261 -16.70 -13.23 26.01
C MET A 261 -15.59 -13.77 26.92
N LYS A 262 -14.61 -14.47 26.34
CA LYS A 262 -13.45 -14.97 27.08
C LYS A 262 -12.51 -13.83 27.44
N GLN A 263 -12.29 -13.62 28.73
CA GLN A 263 -11.31 -12.65 29.23
C GLN A 263 -9.89 -13.23 29.14
N THR A 264 -8.91 -12.36 28.89
CA THR A 264 -7.49 -12.70 28.88
C THR A 264 -6.68 -11.59 29.54
N ASN A 265 -5.41 -11.87 29.82
CA ASN A 265 -4.57 -11.02 30.67
C ASN A 265 -4.10 -9.71 30.01
N SER A 266 -4.20 -9.58 28.67
CA SER A 266 -3.82 -8.34 27.97
C SER A 266 -4.42 -8.28 26.57
N GLU A 267 -4.62 -7.07 26.04
CA GLU A 267 -5.03 -6.88 24.64
C GLU A 267 -4.05 -7.53 23.66
N ARG A 268 -2.75 -7.46 23.95
CA ARG A 268 -1.72 -8.11 23.14
C ARG A 268 -1.94 -9.62 23.04
N ALA A 269 -2.27 -10.28 24.15
CA ALA A 269 -2.55 -11.73 24.16
C ALA A 269 -3.80 -12.07 23.34
N VAL A 270 -4.83 -11.22 23.37
CA VAL A 270 -6.00 -11.35 22.48
C VAL A 270 -5.58 -11.22 21.02
N THR A 271 -4.86 -10.16 20.66
CA THR A 271 -4.37 -9.93 19.29
C THR A 271 -3.54 -11.10 18.78
N GLN A 272 -2.63 -11.65 19.60
CA GLN A 272 -1.83 -12.82 19.25
C GLN A 272 -2.70 -14.08 19.04
N SER A 273 -3.72 -14.28 19.87
CA SER A 273 -4.65 -15.41 19.75
C SER A 273 -5.50 -15.30 18.48
N ILE A 274 -6.04 -14.11 18.20
CA ILE A 274 -6.80 -13.81 16.99
C ILE A 274 -5.95 -14.06 15.75
N LEU A 275 -4.76 -13.46 15.70
CA LEU A 275 -3.84 -13.66 14.58
C LEU A 275 -3.37 -15.11 14.44
N SER A 276 -3.24 -15.85 15.54
CA SER A 276 -2.92 -17.28 15.43
C SER A 276 -4.05 -18.04 14.74
N VAL A 277 -5.30 -17.86 15.18
CA VAL A 277 -6.47 -18.56 14.60
C VAL A 277 -6.68 -18.15 13.14
N ILE A 278 -6.65 -16.84 12.86
CA ILE A 278 -6.79 -16.34 11.48
C ILE A 278 -5.63 -16.84 10.61
N GLY A 279 -4.41 -16.87 11.14
CA GLY A 279 -3.26 -17.43 10.43
C GLY A 279 -3.45 -18.90 10.08
N ASP A 280 -3.97 -19.72 11.01
CA ASP A 280 -4.29 -21.12 10.77
C ASP A 280 -5.41 -21.29 9.74
N CYS A 281 -6.43 -20.42 9.75
CA CYS A 281 -7.49 -20.42 8.73
C CYS A 281 -6.97 -20.01 7.34
N VAL A 282 -6.09 -19.02 7.26
CA VAL A 282 -5.46 -18.60 6.00
C VAL A 282 -4.59 -19.73 5.43
N ASP A 283 -3.85 -20.44 6.28
CA ASP A 283 -2.99 -21.56 5.87
C ASP A 283 -3.78 -22.78 5.41
N GLN A 284 -4.85 -23.13 6.14
CA GLN A 284 -5.61 -24.36 5.86
C GLN A 284 -6.74 -24.17 4.85
N PHE A 285 -7.36 -22.97 4.80
CA PHE A 285 -8.59 -22.73 4.03
C PHE A 285 -8.46 -21.61 2.99
N GLY A 286 -7.41 -20.77 3.09
CA GLY A 286 -7.21 -19.63 2.19
C GLY A 286 -6.78 -20.09 0.79
N PRO A 287 -7.62 -19.95 -0.24
CA PRO A 287 -7.29 -20.47 -1.56
C PRO A 287 -6.15 -19.66 -2.18
N GLY A 288 -5.04 -20.34 -2.51
CA GLY A 288 -3.86 -19.70 -3.07
C GLY A 288 -3.00 -18.92 -2.06
N CYS A 289 -3.32 -18.99 -0.77
CA CYS A 289 -2.44 -18.50 0.31
C CYS A 289 -1.38 -19.56 0.61
N VAL A 290 -0.10 -19.18 0.59
CA VAL A 290 1.01 -20.12 0.81
C VAL A 290 2.09 -19.50 1.70
N GLY A 291 2.87 -20.37 2.36
CA GLY A 291 4.03 -19.94 3.13
C GLY A 291 3.67 -19.11 4.37
N VAL A 292 2.59 -19.48 5.06
CA VAL A 292 2.09 -18.75 6.24
C VAL A 292 3.09 -18.83 7.40
N GLN A 293 3.44 -17.67 7.96
CA GLN A 293 4.37 -17.51 9.08
C GLN A 293 3.75 -16.63 10.16
N LYS A 294 3.54 -17.21 11.34
CA LYS A 294 2.97 -16.51 12.50
C LYS A 294 4.09 -15.82 13.31
N ILE A 295 4.28 -14.52 13.13
CA ILE A 295 5.31 -13.72 13.80
C ILE A 295 4.65 -12.95 14.96
N LEU A 296 4.17 -13.70 15.94
CA LEU A 296 3.31 -13.16 17.02
C LEU A 296 4.09 -12.44 18.12
N ASN A 297 5.39 -12.67 18.23
CA ASN A 297 6.25 -12.10 19.28
C ASN A 297 6.91 -10.77 18.90
N ALA A 298 6.77 -10.31 17.65
CA ALA A 298 7.27 -9.00 17.23
C ALA A 298 6.55 -7.85 17.95
N ARG A 299 7.14 -6.65 17.98
CA ARG A 299 6.53 -5.46 18.60
C ARG A 299 5.09 -5.25 18.12
N CYS A 300 4.89 -5.37 16.81
CA CYS A 300 3.57 -5.51 16.19
C CYS A 300 3.39 -6.99 15.77
N PRO A 301 2.55 -7.78 16.46
CA PRO A 301 2.25 -9.14 16.06
C PRO A 301 1.66 -9.18 14.64
N LEU A 302 2.12 -10.12 13.81
CA LEU A 302 1.64 -10.24 12.43
C LEU A 302 1.69 -11.69 11.91
N VAL A 303 0.93 -11.94 10.85
CA VAL A 303 0.96 -13.16 10.05
C VAL A 303 1.41 -12.80 8.65
N ARG A 304 2.52 -13.40 8.20
CA ARG A 304 3.09 -13.19 6.87
C ARG A 304 2.77 -14.37 5.96
N PHE A 305 2.41 -14.11 4.70
CA PHE A 305 2.13 -15.15 3.70
C PHE A 305 2.20 -14.58 2.28
N ALA A 306 2.16 -15.44 1.26
CA ALA A 306 2.04 -15.02 -0.14
C ALA A 306 0.66 -15.39 -0.69
N HIS A 307 -0.02 -14.46 -1.35
CA HIS A 307 -1.29 -14.72 -2.06
C HIS A 307 -1.02 -14.92 -3.55
N GLN A 308 -0.83 -16.19 -3.94
CA GLN A 308 -0.42 -16.62 -5.29
C GLN A 308 -1.29 -16.03 -6.42
N PRO A 309 -2.64 -16.01 -6.34
CA PRO A 309 -3.46 -15.46 -7.40
C PRO A 309 -3.13 -13.99 -7.72
N SER A 310 -2.82 -13.19 -6.70
CA SER A 310 -2.41 -11.79 -6.87
C SER A 310 -0.91 -11.59 -7.11
N GLY A 311 -0.07 -12.54 -6.69
CA GLY A 311 1.38 -12.39 -6.66
C GLY A 311 1.91 -11.52 -5.51
N PHE A 312 1.07 -11.10 -4.56
CA PHE A 312 1.48 -10.25 -3.44
C PHE A 312 2.09 -11.03 -2.28
N GLN A 313 3.13 -10.44 -1.70
CA GLN A 313 3.58 -10.75 -0.34
C GLN A 313 2.72 -9.95 0.64
N CYS A 314 2.16 -10.63 1.63
CA CYS A 314 1.13 -10.10 2.52
C CYS A 314 1.57 -10.18 3.97
N ASP A 315 1.39 -9.07 4.71
CA ASP A 315 1.61 -9.00 6.16
C ASP A 315 0.30 -8.55 6.83
N LEU A 316 -0.37 -9.46 7.53
CA LEU A 316 -1.62 -9.21 8.25
C LEU A 316 -1.35 -8.97 9.73
N THR A 317 -1.73 -7.81 10.23
CA THR A 317 -1.77 -7.50 11.66
C THR A 317 -3.20 -7.17 12.08
N ALA A 318 -3.46 -7.08 13.40
CA ALA A 318 -4.79 -6.80 13.92
C ALA A 318 -4.72 -5.83 15.10
N ASN A 319 -5.82 -5.13 15.35
CA ASN A 319 -6.08 -4.55 16.67
C ASN A 319 -7.01 -5.44 17.48
N ASN A 320 -6.98 -5.25 18.79
CA ASN A 320 -8.12 -5.51 19.63
C ASN A 320 -8.43 -4.20 20.34
N SER A 321 -9.51 -3.52 19.99
CA SER A 321 -9.92 -2.32 20.71
C SER A 321 -11.32 -2.53 21.28
N PHE A 322 -11.36 -3.20 22.44
CA PHE A 322 -12.58 -3.27 23.22
C PHE A 322 -12.54 -2.14 24.26
N ARG A 323 -13.50 -1.22 24.19
CA ARG A 323 -13.66 -0.21 25.24
C ARG A 323 -14.49 -0.81 26.36
N SER A 324 -13.90 -0.99 27.54
CA SER A 324 -14.69 -1.05 28.77
C SER A 324 -15.11 0.36 29.13
N TRP A 325 -16.39 0.55 29.45
CA TRP A 325 -16.92 1.80 29.98
C TRP A 325 -16.46 1.89 31.45
N SER A 326 -15.54 2.79 31.79
CA SER A 326 -15.30 3.15 33.19
C SER A 326 -16.07 4.43 33.49
N GLU A 327 -16.98 4.34 34.46
CA GLU A 327 -17.88 5.42 34.89
C GLU A 327 -17.15 6.57 35.62
N TRP A 328 -15.84 6.46 35.88
CA TRP A 328 -15.14 7.29 36.86
C TRP A 328 -13.82 7.93 36.42
N ASP A 329 -13.37 7.78 35.17
CA ASP A 329 -12.10 8.37 34.74
C ASP A 329 -12.25 9.27 33.50
N VAL A 330 -12.12 10.58 33.71
CA VAL A 330 -12.06 11.61 32.67
C VAL A 330 -10.70 11.61 31.95
N SER A 331 -9.83 10.63 32.21
CA SER A 331 -8.55 10.44 31.54
C SER A 331 -8.46 9.06 30.89
N TRP A 332 -8.24 9.03 29.57
CA TRP A 332 -8.11 7.80 28.78
C TRP A 332 -6.75 7.15 29.01
N VAL A 333 -6.65 6.16 29.91
CA VAL A 333 -5.46 5.28 29.95
C VAL A 333 -5.66 4.13 28.97
N GLN A 334 -5.12 4.31 27.78
CA GLN A 334 -5.32 3.43 26.65
C GLN A 334 -4.09 2.54 26.44
N ILE A 335 -4.02 1.38 27.09
CA ILE A 335 -3.00 0.36 26.80
C ILE A 335 -3.50 -0.45 25.59
N ARG A 336 -3.38 0.15 24.40
CA ARG A 336 -3.79 -0.50 23.15
C ARG A 336 -2.68 -1.35 22.55
N THR A 337 -2.87 -1.91 21.36
CA THR A 337 -1.72 -2.33 20.54
C THR A 337 -1.26 -1.10 19.73
N ALA A 338 -0.69 -0.06 20.35
CA ALA A 338 -0.47 1.24 19.70
C ALA A 338 0.42 1.19 18.47
N ALA A 339 1.41 0.29 18.43
CA ALA A 339 2.37 0.26 17.33
C ALA A 339 1.68 0.17 15.95
N CYS A 340 0.59 -0.59 15.84
CA CYS A 340 -0.16 -0.70 14.59
C CYS A 340 -0.98 0.56 14.29
N GLN A 341 -1.67 1.12 15.30
CA GLN A 341 -2.46 2.34 15.13
C GLN A 341 -1.58 3.55 14.77
N VAL A 342 -0.39 3.63 15.37
CA VAL A 342 0.66 4.59 15.01
C VAL A 342 1.11 4.41 13.57
N ALA A 343 1.24 3.17 13.08
CA ALA A 343 1.56 2.89 11.68
C ALA A 343 0.44 3.33 10.73
N MET A 344 -0.83 3.17 11.12
CA MET A 344 -1.97 3.69 10.36
C MET A 344 -1.97 5.23 10.32
N LYS A 345 -1.75 5.89 11.45
CA LYS A 345 -1.61 7.36 11.50
C LYS A 345 -0.42 7.86 10.70
N SER A 346 0.69 7.12 10.71
CA SER A 346 1.85 7.40 9.85
C SER A 346 1.50 7.26 8.38
N THR A 347 0.71 6.25 8.00
CA THR A 347 0.22 6.07 6.63
C THR A 347 -0.64 7.24 6.18
N GLU A 348 -1.55 7.71 7.03
CA GLU A 348 -2.41 8.87 6.78
C GLU A 348 -1.61 10.18 6.66
N LEU A 349 -0.63 10.40 7.54
CA LEU A 349 0.26 11.57 7.45
C LEU A 349 1.08 11.58 6.16
N LEU A 350 1.63 10.42 5.78
CA LEU A 350 2.40 10.26 4.55
C LEU A 350 1.53 10.51 3.30
N TYR A 351 0.30 9.99 3.29
CA TYR A 351 -0.68 10.27 2.24
C TYR A 351 -0.94 11.77 2.12
N LEU A 352 -1.24 12.43 3.24
CA LEU A 352 -1.49 13.88 3.28
C LEU A 352 -0.31 14.66 2.68
N TYR A 353 0.93 14.36 3.07
CA TYR A 353 2.10 15.03 2.47
C TYR A 353 2.26 14.75 0.98
N GLY A 354 1.97 13.53 0.53
CA GLY A 354 2.06 13.16 -0.89
C GLY A 354 1.03 13.89 -1.76
N GLU A 355 -0.12 14.25 -1.21
CA GLU A 355 -1.20 14.95 -1.90
C GLU A 355 -1.09 16.48 -1.83
N LEU A 356 -0.37 17.02 -0.83
CA LEU A 356 -0.16 18.47 -0.69
C LEU A 356 0.68 19.07 -1.82
N ASP A 357 1.73 18.37 -2.25
CA ASP A 357 2.61 18.83 -3.32
C ASP A 357 3.16 17.63 -4.11
N PRO A 358 2.96 17.56 -5.44
CA PRO A 358 3.42 16.43 -6.24
C PRO A 358 4.94 16.23 -6.15
N ARG A 359 5.72 17.27 -5.89
CA ARG A 359 7.19 17.17 -5.75
C ARG A 359 7.60 16.27 -4.60
N VAL A 360 6.76 16.13 -3.57
CA VAL A 360 6.99 15.21 -2.46
C VAL A 360 7.08 13.77 -2.97
N ARG A 361 6.09 13.34 -3.77
CA ARG A 361 6.08 11.99 -4.36
C ARG A 361 7.30 11.78 -5.26
N HIS A 362 7.53 12.69 -6.20
CA HIS A 362 8.66 12.59 -7.13
C HIS A 362 10.01 12.47 -6.42
N LEU A 363 10.24 13.27 -5.37
CA LEU A 363 11.48 13.25 -4.62
C LEU A 363 11.61 11.96 -3.79
N VAL A 364 10.54 11.51 -3.12
CA VAL A 364 10.54 10.25 -2.35
C VAL A 364 10.82 9.04 -3.24
N PHE A 365 10.16 8.94 -4.40
CA PHE A 365 10.39 7.83 -5.33
C PHE A 365 11.83 7.83 -5.86
N THR A 366 12.33 9.01 -6.25
CA THR A 366 13.70 9.21 -6.73
C THR A 366 14.74 8.78 -5.69
N VAL A 367 14.64 9.33 -4.47
CA VAL A 367 15.58 9.05 -3.38
C VAL A 367 15.51 7.57 -2.96
N ARG A 368 14.33 6.95 -2.93
CA ARG A 368 14.20 5.51 -2.62
C ARG A 368 14.80 4.64 -3.72
N CYS A 369 14.64 5.01 -4.98
CA CYS A 369 15.23 4.27 -6.10
C CYS A 369 16.76 4.36 -6.07
N TRP A 370 17.31 5.57 -5.90
CA TRP A 370 18.74 5.82 -5.71
C TRP A 370 19.29 5.02 -4.52
N ALA A 371 18.64 5.10 -3.35
CA ALA A 371 19.09 4.39 -2.16
C ALA A 371 19.06 2.86 -2.33
N ARG A 372 18.12 2.33 -3.13
CA ARG A 372 18.09 0.90 -3.47
C ARG A 372 19.20 0.53 -4.45
N ALA A 373 19.46 1.33 -5.48
CA ALA A 373 20.52 1.11 -6.46
C ALA A 373 21.91 1.05 -5.81
N HIS A 374 22.13 1.88 -4.79
CA HIS A 374 23.39 1.93 -4.03
C HIS A 374 23.40 1.08 -2.75
N ALA A 375 22.40 0.21 -2.55
CA ALA A 375 22.30 -0.68 -1.40
C ALA A 375 22.42 0.04 -0.04
N ILE A 376 21.78 1.20 0.09
CA ILE A 376 21.54 1.90 1.37
C ILE A 376 20.31 1.28 2.06
N THR A 377 19.34 0.81 1.27
CA THR A 377 18.14 0.11 1.73
C THR A 377 18.17 -1.38 1.36
N SER A 378 17.56 -2.21 2.20
CA SER A 378 17.43 -3.66 1.97
C SER A 378 15.99 -4.12 2.15
N SER A 379 15.63 -5.22 1.46
CA SER A 379 14.38 -5.96 1.69
C SER A 379 14.47 -6.91 2.87
N ILE A 380 15.69 -7.17 3.38
CA ILE A 380 15.94 -8.01 4.54
C ILE A 380 16.22 -7.09 5.74
N PRO A 381 15.59 -7.33 6.91
CA PRO A 381 15.88 -6.61 8.14
C PRO A 381 17.38 -6.62 8.48
N GLY A 382 17.89 -5.50 8.97
CA GLY A 382 19.30 -5.36 9.33
C GLY A 382 19.67 -3.91 9.66
N ALA A 383 20.96 -3.58 9.52
CA ALA A 383 21.50 -2.27 9.88
C ALA A 383 21.25 -1.17 8.82
N TRP A 384 20.49 -1.47 7.77
CA TRP A 384 20.19 -0.59 6.64
C TRP A 384 19.23 0.53 7.02
N ILE A 385 19.30 1.68 6.35
CA ILE A 385 18.28 2.71 6.48
C ILE A 385 16.97 2.13 5.92
N THR A 386 15.88 2.25 6.66
CA THR A 386 14.58 1.74 6.21
C THR A 386 13.94 2.71 5.21
N ASN A 387 13.03 2.21 4.34
CA ASN A 387 12.28 3.08 3.43
C ASN A 387 11.47 4.14 4.18
N PHE A 388 10.95 3.81 5.36
CA PHE A 388 10.22 4.76 6.20
C PHE A 388 11.17 5.86 6.73
N SER A 389 12.30 5.48 7.32
CA SER A 389 13.33 6.43 7.79
C SER A 389 13.77 7.37 6.67
N LEU A 390 14.05 6.83 5.48
CA LEU A 390 14.46 7.61 4.31
C LEU A 390 13.37 8.56 3.83
N THR A 391 12.11 8.14 3.86
CA THR A 391 10.96 9.01 3.52
C THR A 391 10.84 10.15 4.52
N VAL A 392 10.99 9.90 5.83
CA VAL A 392 10.98 10.94 6.85
C VAL A 392 12.14 11.93 6.66
N MET A 393 13.32 11.46 6.24
CA MET A 393 14.44 12.35 5.88
C MET A 393 14.09 13.28 4.70
N VAL A 394 13.42 12.76 3.67
CA VAL A 394 12.95 13.60 2.55
C VAL A 394 11.93 14.63 3.03
N LEU A 395 10.94 14.23 3.82
CA LEU A 395 9.93 15.14 4.36
C LEU A 395 10.55 16.24 5.21
N PHE A 396 11.48 15.87 6.10
CA PHE A 396 12.19 16.85 6.90
C PHE A 396 12.96 17.85 6.03
N PHE A 397 13.67 17.40 5.01
CA PHE A 397 14.34 18.29 4.07
C PHE A 397 13.35 19.27 3.39
N LEU A 398 12.19 18.79 2.97
CA LEU A 398 11.15 19.61 2.34
C LEU A 398 10.54 20.65 3.30
N GLN A 399 10.43 20.33 4.60
CA GLN A 399 10.03 21.29 5.65
C GLN A 399 11.10 22.36 5.91
N ARG A 400 12.38 22.06 5.60
CA ARG A 400 13.52 22.97 5.81
C ARG A 400 13.75 23.92 4.62
N ARG A 401 12.97 23.80 3.55
CA ARG A 401 13.01 24.75 2.43
C ARG A 401 12.54 26.13 2.85
N SER A 402 12.92 27.15 2.08
CA SER A 402 12.52 28.53 2.32
C SER A 402 12.02 29.16 1.01
N PRO A 403 10.69 29.28 0.80
CA PRO A 403 9.59 28.86 1.69
C PRO A 403 9.48 27.33 1.87
N SER A 404 8.86 26.84 2.94
CA SER A 404 8.70 25.39 3.16
C SER A 404 7.79 24.76 2.10
N VAL A 405 8.17 23.61 1.53
CA VAL A 405 7.34 22.90 0.52
C VAL A 405 6.14 22.20 1.17
N ILE A 406 6.31 21.73 2.40
CA ILE A 406 5.25 21.07 3.19
C ILE A 406 5.26 21.58 4.65
N PRO A 407 4.12 21.52 5.35
CA PRO A 407 4.03 21.97 6.74
C PRO A 407 4.67 21.00 7.72
N THR A 408 4.95 21.50 8.92
CA THR A 408 5.34 20.66 10.05
C THR A 408 4.13 19.91 10.62
N LEU A 409 4.35 18.77 11.28
CA LEU A 409 3.25 18.05 11.91
C LEU A 409 2.63 18.83 13.08
N ASP A 410 3.41 19.64 13.81
CA ASP A 410 2.85 20.54 14.83
C ASP A 410 1.91 21.60 14.21
N HIS A 411 2.25 22.14 13.04
CA HIS A 411 1.36 23.05 12.32
C HIS A 411 0.06 22.35 11.88
N LEU A 412 0.16 21.12 11.37
CA LEU A 412 -1.03 20.33 11.01
C LEU A 412 -1.90 19.99 12.23
N ARG A 413 -1.30 19.76 13.39
CA ARG A 413 -2.02 19.59 14.66
C ARG A 413 -2.77 20.87 15.05
N ASP A 414 -2.13 22.02 14.92
CA ASP A 414 -2.74 23.30 15.32
C ASP A 414 -3.95 23.68 14.44
N LEU A 415 -4.01 23.17 13.20
CA LEU A 415 -5.15 23.31 12.29
C LEU A 415 -6.28 22.28 12.54
N ALA A 416 -6.04 21.29 13.39
CA ALA A 416 -6.94 20.17 13.59
C ALA A 416 -8.20 20.57 14.38
N GLY A 417 -9.36 20.09 13.93
CA GLY A 417 -10.63 20.30 14.63
C GLY A 417 -10.92 19.23 15.69
N PRO A 418 -12.03 19.35 16.44
CA PRO A 418 -12.45 18.34 17.41
C PRO A 418 -12.62 16.93 16.82
N ALA A 419 -13.03 16.83 15.55
CA ALA A 419 -13.20 15.55 14.84
C ALA A 419 -11.87 14.87 14.48
N ASP A 420 -10.76 15.62 14.43
CA ASP A 420 -9.43 15.12 14.08
C ASP A 420 -8.65 14.58 15.29
N LYS A 421 -9.15 14.82 16.51
CA LYS A 421 -8.46 14.46 17.75
C LYS A 421 -8.20 12.95 17.82
N SER A 422 -6.94 12.58 18.00
CA SER A 422 -6.51 11.18 18.07
C SER A 422 -5.39 11.01 19.08
N PHE A 423 -5.66 10.30 20.17
CA PHE A 423 -4.67 9.94 21.19
C PHE A 423 -4.47 8.43 21.20
N ILE A 424 -3.22 7.99 21.07
CA ILE A 424 -2.82 6.58 21.00
C ILE A 424 -1.73 6.32 22.05
N GLU A 425 -2.02 5.51 23.07
CA GLU A 425 -1.11 5.22 24.19
C GLU A 425 -0.50 6.49 24.83
N GLY A 426 -1.33 7.51 25.06
CA GLY A 426 -0.88 8.78 25.64
C GLY A 426 -0.09 9.67 24.68
N ASN A 427 0.16 9.23 23.45
CA ASN A 427 0.75 10.08 22.43
C ASN A 427 -0.33 10.83 21.63
N ASP A 428 -0.08 12.11 21.37
CA ASP A 428 -0.92 12.93 20.51
C ASP A 428 -0.62 12.65 19.03
N CYS A 429 -1.58 12.02 18.36
CA CYS A 429 -1.56 11.70 16.93
C CYS A 429 -2.53 12.58 16.13
N THR A 430 -2.94 13.72 16.68
CA THR A 430 -3.88 14.65 16.08
C THR A 430 -3.21 15.46 14.97
N PHE A 431 -3.85 15.51 13.81
CA PHE A 431 -3.52 16.41 12.71
C PHE A 431 -4.73 16.59 11.81
N VAL A 432 -4.81 17.74 11.15
CA VAL A 432 -5.94 18.11 10.28
C VAL A 432 -6.14 17.10 9.15
N SER A 433 -7.38 16.64 8.94
CA SER A 433 -7.76 15.76 7.83
C SER A 433 -8.28 16.50 6.60
N ASP A 434 -8.66 17.76 6.76
CA ASP A 434 -9.22 18.63 5.73
C ASP A 434 -8.12 19.45 5.02
N PHE A 435 -7.86 19.11 3.75
CA PHE A 435 -6.87 19.77 2.91
C PHE A 435 -7.17 21.26 2.70
N GLY A 436 -8.45 21.67 2.72
CA GLY A 436 -8.84 23.07 2.52
C GLY A 436 -8.38 24.02 3.64
N LYS A 437 -8.01 23.49 4.80
CA LYS A 437 -7.48 24.28 5.92
C LYS A 437 -5.97 24.54 5.81
N ILE A 438 -5.26 23.77 4.98
CA ILE A 438 -3.81 23.80 4.87
C ILE A 438 -3.42 24.85 3.83
N HIS A 439 -2.94 26.00 4.30
CA HIS A 439 -2.50 27.11 3.45
C HIS A 439 -0.98 27.24 3.54
N LEU A 440 -0.29 27.04 2.41
CA LEU A 440 1.16 27.13 2.31
C LEU A 440 1.56 28.26 1.36
N GLN A 441 2.71 28.88 1.62
CA GLN A 441 3.35 29.74 0.65
C GLN A 441 3.91 28.89 -0.49
N SER A 442 3.75 29.38 -1.73
CA SER A 442 4.29 28.68 -2.89
C SER A 442 5.83 28.70 -2.86
N ASN A 443 6.43 27.52 -2.84
CA ASN A 443 7.87 27.37 -3.04
C ASN A 443 8.16 27.19 -4.55
N PRO A 444 9.02 28.02 -5.18
CA PRO A 444 9.26 27.99 -6.63
C PRO A 444 10.33 26.98 -7.08
N GLU A 445 10.96 26.23 -6.18
CA GLU A 445 12.09 25.35 -6.51
C GLU A 445 11.67 24.16 -7.37
N THR A 446 12.46 23.87 -8.40
CA THR A 446 12.22 22.73 -9.31
C THR A 446 12.60 21.39 -8.65
N LEU A 447 12.17 20.28 -9.24
CA LEU A 447 12.56 18.95 -8.75
C LEU A 447 14.07 18.74 -8.83
N GLU A 448 14.70 19.19 -9.92
CA GLU A 448 16.15 19.18 -10.08
C GLU A 448 16.85 19.89 -8.92
N ARG A 449 16.41 21.11 -8.59
CA ARG A 449 16.99 21.90 -7.50
C ARG A 449 16.82 21.19 -6.15
N LEU A 450 15.61 20.70 -5.87
CA LEU A 450 15.31 19.98 -4.64
C LEU A 450 16.14 18.69 -4.50
N LEU A 451 16.38 17.97 -5.60
CA LEU A 451 17.22 16.77 -5.60
C LEU A 451 18.70 17.09 -5.30
N CYS A 452 19.26 18.11 -5.97
CA CYS A 452 20.63 18.58 -5.71
C CYS A 452 20.79 19.00 -4.25
N GLU A 453 19.89 19.85 -3.76
CA GLU A 453 19.94 20.38 -2.41
C GLU A 453 19.68 19.32 -1.34
N PHE A 454 18.89 18.27 -1.63
CA PHE A 454 18.72 17.14 -0.72
C PHE A 454 20.06 16.44 -0.44
N PHE A 455 20.86 16.19 -1.49
CA PHE A 455 22.17 15.56 -1.34
C PHE A 455 23.16 16.47 -0.61
N GLU A 456 23.18 17.78 -0.92
CA GLU A 456 24.03 18.76 -0.22
C GLU A 456 23.67 18.88 1.26
N PHE A 457 22.37 18.95 1.56
CA PHE A 457 21.86 19.03 2.92
C PHE A 457 22.33 17.85 3.77
N TYR A 458 22.13 16.63 3.28
CA TYR A 458 22.50 15.43 4.04
C TYR A 458 23.98 15.06 3.95
N ALA A 459 24.73 15.60 2.99
CA ALA A 459 26.20 15.49 2.97
C ALA A 459 26.87 16.25 4.13
N THR A 460 26.21 17.30 4.64
CA THR A 460 26.74 18.21 5.66
C THR A 460 25.96 18.17 6.98
N PHE A 461 24.82 17.50 7.02
CA PHE A 461 23.98 17.40 8.21
C PHE A 461 24.78 16.90 9.43
N PRO A 462 24.69 17.58 10.58
CA PRO A 462 25.45 17.25 11.79
C PRO A 462 24.88 16.02 12.51
N PHE A 463 24.94 14.86 11.86
CA PHE A 463 24.43 13.59 12.38
C PHE A 463 25.09 13.17 13.67
N ASN A 464 26.19 13.75 14.14
CA ASN A 464 26.77 13.40 15.44
C ASN A 464 26.00 14.01 16.62
N LYS A 465 25.39 15.18 16.44
CA LYS A 465 24.77 15.98 17.51
C LYS A 465 23.27 16.12 17.34
N MET A 466 22.80 16.19 16.09
CA MET A 466 21.43 16.55 15.76
C MET A 466 20.60 15.34 15.36
N SER A 467 19.31 15.46 15.64
CA SER A 467 18.25 14.54 15.28
C SER A 467 17.26 15.20 14.35
N ILE A 468 16.58 14.37 13.57
CA ILE A 468 15.59 14.76 12.59
C ILE A 468 14.20 14.65 13.22
N SER A 469 13.43 15.75 13.18
CA SER A 469 12.03 15.77 13.65
C SER A 469 11.14 16.52 12.67
N ILE A 470 10.18 15.78 12.10
CA ILE A 470 9.14 16.35 11.24
C ILE A 470 7.99 17.01 12.01
N ARG A 471 7.99 16.91 13.35
CA ARG A 471 7.03 17.61 14.21
C ARG A 471 7.25 19.10 14.19
N GLN A 472 8.49 19.50 14.44
CA GLN A 472 8.88 20.91 14.52
C GLN A 472 9.51 21.43 13.22
N GLY A 473 9.88 20.55 12.28
CA GLY A 473 10.60 20.95 11.07
C GLY A 473 11.96 21.58 11.36
N LYS A 474 12.59 21.18 12.48
CA LYS A 474 13.87 21.69 12.95
C LYS A 474 14.76 20.55 13.46
N GLU A 475 16.05 20.82 13.42
CA GLU A 475 17.07 19.95 13.99
C GLU A 475 17.02 20.05 15.51
N LEU A 476 17.00 18.90 16.19
CA LEU A 476 16.96 18.84 17.65
C LEU A 476 18.19 18.14 18.21
N ASN A 477 18.65 18.53 19.39
CA ASN A 477 19.70 17.78 20.07
C ASN A 477 19.28 16.32 20.27
N LYS A 478 20.20 15.39 20.06
CA LYS A 478 19.91 13.97 20.22
C LYS A 478 19.58 13.62 21.67
N PRO A 479 18.47 12.89 21.91
CA PRO A 479 18.13 12.38 23.23
C PRO A 479 18.93 11.13 23.61
N GLU A 480 19.44 10.39 22.62
CA GLU A 480 20.25 9.18 22.82
C GLU A 480 21.44 9.13 21.84
N VAL A 481 22.50 8.41 22.23
CA VAL A 481 23.65 8.14 21.36
C VAL A 481 23.26 7.07 20.34
N ALA A 482 23.03 7.50 19.10
CA ALA A 482 22.80 6.63 17.94
C ALA A 482 23.49 7.25 16.73
N PRO A 483 23.96 6.49 15.72
CA PRO A 483 24.51 7.08 14.50
C PRO A 483 23.49 8.00 13.81
N LEU A 484 22.30 7.47 13.50
CA LEU A 484 21.19 8.21 12.92
C LEU A 484 20.02 8.26 13.93
N HIS A 485 19.54 9.46 14.22
CA HIS A 485 18.39 9.66 15.10
C HIS A 485 17.27 10.39 14.37
N ILE A 486 16.19 9.67 14.08
CA ILE A 486 14.97 10.21 13.48
C ILE A 486 13.84 9.96 14.48
N GLN A 487 13.26 11.04 14.99
CA GLN A 487 12.15 10.97 15.93
C GLN A 487 10.91 10.40 15.23
N ASN A 488 10.25 9.41 15.83
CA ASN A 488 8.92 8.97 15.38
C ASN A 488 7.93 10.14 15.55
N PRO A 489 7.17 10.53 14.50
CA PRO A 489 6.25 11.65 14.56
C PRO A 489 5.17 11.53 15.65
N PHE A 490 4.79 10.29 16.00
CA PHE A 490 3.70 9.98 16.91
C PHE A 490 4.13 9.27 18.19
N GLU A 491 5.39 8.84 18.29
CA GLU A 491 5.95 8.27 19.53
C GLU A 491 7.27 8.98 19.81
N THR A 492 7.23 10.16 20.41
CA THR A 492 8.37 11.11 20.42
C THR A 492 9.63 10.60 21.13
N THR A 493 9.50 9.56 21.95
CA THR A 493 10.59 8.86 22.64
C THR A 493 11.26 7.78 21.78
N LEU A 494 10.65 7.41 20.64
CA LEU A 494 11.13 6.36 19.77
C LEU A 494 11.97 6.91 18.62
N ASN A 495 13.16 6.33 18.44
CA ASN A 495 14.00 6.53 17.27
C ASN A 495 13.69 5.50 16.16
N VAL A 496 13.15 5.94 15.03
CA VAL A 496 12.77 5.04 13.92
C VAL A 496 13.96 4.53 13.10
N SER A 497 15.16 5.04 13.37
CA SER A 497 16.43 4.61 12.77
C SER A 497 17.36 3.95 13.77
N LYS A 498 16.85 3.46 14.90
CA LYS A 498 17.66 2.80 15.94
C LYS A 498 18.45 1.57 15.44
N ASN A 499 17.98 0.94 14.37
CA ASN A 499 18.67 -0.19 13.73
C ASN A 499 19.92 0.24 12.93
N VAL A 500 20.06 1.51 12.55
CA VAL A 500 21.10 1.99 11.64
C VAL A 500 22.44 2.12 12.38
N ASN A 501 23.48 1.49 11.84
CA ASN A 501 24.83 1.58 12.40
C ASN A 501 25.67 2.68 11.71
N ALA A 502 26.83 3.01 12.29
CA ALA A 502 27.71 4.06 11.79
C ALA A 502 28.16 3.80 10.35
N THR A 503 28.55 2.55 10.02
CA THR A 503 29.00 2.19 8.67
C THR A 503 27.94 2.47 7.60
N GLN A 504 26.67 2.19 7.87
CA GLN A 504 25.59 2.47 6.91
C GLN A 504 25.31 3.96 6.78
N LEU A 505 25.40 4.72 7.88
CA LEU A 505 25.26 6.17 7.84
C LEU A 505 26.43 6.84 7.09
N ASP A 506 27.67 6.46 7.38
CA ASP A 506 28.86 6.98 6.71
C ASP A 506 28.79 6.73 5.19
N ARG A 507 28.32 5.54 4.81
CA ARG A 507 28.08 5.19 3.41
C ARG A 507 27.01 6.08 2.79
N PHE A 508 25.89 6.32 3.47
CA PHE A 508 24.86 7.23 2.99
C PHE A 508 25.41 8.65 2.77
N VAL A 509 26.17 9.18 3.75
CA VAL A 509 26.80 10.52 3.64
C VAL A 509 27.79 10.60 2.49
N ALA A 510 28.63 9.57 2.31
CA ALA A 510 29.58 9.51 1.21
C ALA A 510 28.87 9.53 -0.16
N LEU A 511 27.79 8.74 -0.30
CA LEU A 511 26.99 8.70 -1.53
C LEU A 511 26.24 10.01 -1.77
N CYS A 512 25.78 10.72 -0.73
CA CYS A 512 25.21 12.06 -0.87
C CYS A 512 26.24 13.04 -1.46
N LYS A 513 27.48 13.06 -0.93
CA LYS A 513 28.56 13.92 -1.46
C LYS A 513 28.86 13.63 -2.93
N GLU A 514 28.97 12.36 -3.27
CA GLU A 514 29.24 11.93 -4.64
C GLU A 514 28.09 12.25 -5.60
N SER A 515 26.85 12.03 -5.16
CA SER A 515 25.65 12.32 -5.98
C SER A 515 25.49 13.82 -6.23
N SER A 516 25.75 14.66 -5.23
CA SER A 516 25.77 16.12 -5.38
C SER A 516 26.83 16.56 -6.40
N TRP A 517 28.05 16.01 -6.30
CA TRP A 517 29.13 16.30 -7.26
C TRP A 517 28.79 15.88 -8.70
N LEU A 518 28.19 14.70 -8.89
CA LEU A 518 27.78 14.21 -10.21
C LEU A 518 26.72 15.11 -10.88
N LEU A 519 25.77 15.63 -10.10
CA LEU A 519 24.74 16.54 -10.61
C LEU A 519 25.35 17.89 -11.03
N GLN A 520 26.25 18.46 -10.23
CA GLN A 520 26.94 19.73 -10.54
C GLN A 520 27.82 19.62 -11.81
N GLN A 521 28.47 18.49 -12.06
CA GLN A 521 29.24 18.29 -13.30
C GLN A 521 28.37 18.24 -14.55
N THR A 522 27.17 17.69 -14.45
CA THR A 522 26.26 17.57 -15.58
C THR A 522 25.75 18.94 -16.02
N GLU A 523 25.54 19.88 -15.08
CA GLU A 523 25.22 21.29 -15.37
C GLU A 523 26.32 21.97 -16.20
N THR A 524 27.59 21.80 -15.81
CA THR A 524 28.73 22.41 -16.53
C THR A 524 28.95 21.82 -17.93
N SER A 525 28.55 20.57 -18.16
CA SER A 525 28.74 19.88 -19.44
C SER A 525 27.66 20.23 -20.48
N LYS A 526 26.42 20.50 -20.04
CA LYS A 526 25.34 20.99 -20.94
C LYS A 526 25.63 22.38 -21.54
N ALA A 527 26.48 23.18 -20.90
CA ALA A 527 26.92 24.49 -21.41
C ALA A 527 27.96 24.40 -22.56
N ARG A 528 28.45 23.19 -22.90
CA ARG A 528 29.42 22.94 -23.99
C ARG A 528 28.86 21.87 -24.95
N GLY A 529 27.84 22.21 -25.73
CA GLY A 529 27.21 21.27 -26.67
C GLY A 529 27.90 21.20 -28.03
N GLY A 530 28.62 20.11 -28.29
CA GLY A 530 28.99 19.64 -29.63
C GLY A 530 28.32 18.28 -29.91
N ASN A 531 27.81 18.11 -31.14
CA ASN A 531 27.13 16.91 -31.67
C ASN A 531 28.04 15.67 -31.70
N VAL A 532 27.56 14.52 -31.22
CA VAL A 532 27.75 13.20 -31.87
C VAL A 532 26.62 12.23 -31.47
N GLU A 533 26.01 11.59 -32.47
CA GLU A 533 25.07 10.48 -32.36
C GLU A 533 25.76 9.22 -31.80
N LYS A 534 25.51 8.93 -30.51
CA LYS A 534 25.59 7.59 -29.89
C LYS A 534 24.34 7.42 -29.03
N ALA A 535 23.95 6.17 -28.74
CA ALA A 535 22.88 5.89 -27.78
C ALA A 535 23.07 6.76 -26.52
N PRO A 536 22.03 7.43 -26.01
CA PRO A 536 22.18 8.48 -25.02
C PRO A 536 22.82 7.91 -23.76
N ALA A 537 24.05 8.36 -23.47
CA ALA A 537 24.73 8.00 -22.23
C ALA A 537 23.85 8.40 -21.04
N PRO A 538 23.83 7.62 -19.94
CA PRO A 538 23.08 8.00 -18.74
C PRO A 538 23.52 9.38 -18.25
N TRP A 539 22.54 10.27 -18.05
CA TRP A 539 22.76 11.64 -17.61
C TRP A 539 21.70 12.05 -16.57
N GLY A 540 21.99 13.05 -15.75
CA GLY A 540 21.05 13.54 -14.73
C GLY A 540 20.73 12.48 -13.69
N LEU A 541 19.45 12.21 -13.44
CA LEU A 541 19.02 11.12 -12.56
C LEU A 541 19.47 9.74 -13.07
N ALA A 542 19.50 9.53 -14.39
CA ALA A 542 19.85 8.23 -14.95
C ALA A 542 21.29 7.82 -14.59
N SER A 543 22.23 8.77 -14.52
CA SER A 543 23.61 8.49 -14.09
C SER A 543 23.70 8.15 -12.60
N LEU A 544 22.87 8.78 -11.76
CA LEU A 544 22.80 8.48 -10.32
C LEU A 544 22.27 7.07 -10.01
N LEU A 545 21.52 6.45 -10.93
CA LEU A 545 20.99 5.10 -10.74
C LEU A 545 21.95 4.00 -11.21
N VAL A 546 23.05 4.35 -11.90
CA VAL A 546 24.09 3.39 -12.25
C VAL A 546 24.86 3.03 -10.99
N PRO A 547 24.94 1.73 -10.60
CA PRO A 547 25.67 1.34 -9.41
C PRO A 547 27.14 1.77 -9.52
N LEU A 548 27.58 2.60 -8.59
CA LEU A 548 28.97 3.04 -8.54
C LEU A 548 29.85 1.83 -8.24
N GLN A 549 30.83 1.56 -9.11
CA GLN A 549 31.93 0.68 -8.77
C GLN A 549 32.81 1.44 -7.77
N VAL A 550 32.38 1.53 -6.52
CA VAL A 550 33.26 1.99 -5.44
C VAL A 550 34.42 1.01 -5.41
N ALA A 551 35.62 1.51 -5.71
CA ALA A 551 36.87 0.77 -5.62
C ALA A 551 37.10 0.38 -4.16
N VAL A 552 36.46 -0.71 -3.72
CA VAL A 552 36.80 -1.38 -2.49
C VAL A 552 38.21 -1.93 -2.70
N THR A 553 39.14 -1.39 -1.91
CA THR A 553 40.49 -1.89 -1.68
C THR A 553 40.54 -3.42 -1.79
N LYS A 554 41.46 -3.92 -2.62
CA LYS A 554 41.67 -5.34 -2.94
C LYS A 554 41.60 -6.21 -1.68
N GLY A 555 40.47 -6.90 -1.49
CA GLY A 555 40.27 -7.88 -0.43
C GLY A 555 39.22 -8.91 -0.85
N ARG A 556 39.69 -10.07 -1.34
CA ARG A 556 38.98 -11.34 -1.63
C ARG A 556 37.53 -11.24 -2.15
N LYS A 557 37.37 -11.51 -3.46
CA LYS A 557 36.09 -11.83 -4.13
C LYS A 557 35.29 -12.85 -3.30
N LYS A 558 34.24 -12.39 -2.60
CA LYS A 558 33.14 -13.25 -2.17
C LYS A 558 32.03 -13.17 -3.22
N ARG A 559 31.74 -14.32 -3.86
CA ARG A 559 30.61 -14.47 -4.79
C ARG A 559 29.32 -14.04 -4.06
N ARG A 560 28.55 -13.15 -4.70
CA ARG A 560 27.20 -12.77 -4.24
C ARG A 560 26.27 -13.97 -4.37
N PRO A 561 25.37 -14.25 -3.42
CA PRO A 561 24.31 -15.24 -3.62
C PRO A 561 23.22 -14.64 -4.54
N GLU A 562 22.86 -15.37 -5.59
CA GLU A 562 21.72 -15.05 -6.45
C GLU A 562 20.39 -15.17 -5.67
N PRO A 563 19.33 -14.43 -6.07
CA PRO A 563 18.00 -14.55 -5.50
C PRO A 563 17.46 -15.98 -5.63
N ALA A 564 16.77 -16.48 -4.61
CA ALA A 564 16.21 -17.85 -4.60
C ALA A 564 15.33 -18.16 -5.83
N SER A 565 14.66 -17.15 -6.38
CA SER A 565 13.84 -17.25 -7.59
C SER A 565 14.65 -17.57 -8.85
N GLU A 566 15.87 -17.05 -8.98
CA GLU A 566 16.75 -17.33 -10.12
C GLU A 566 17.40 -18.70 -9.99
N ARG A 567 17.73 -19.11 -8.77
CA ARG A 567 18.25 -20.46 -8.48
C ARG A 567 17.24 -21.54 -8.83
N ILE A 568 15.95 -21.32 -8.52
CA ILE A 568 14.85 -22.23 -8.86
C ILE A 568 14.60 -22.22 -10.39
N LYS A 569 14.62 -21.05 -11.05
CA LYS A 569 14.50 -20.98 -12.52
C LYS A 569 15.66 -21.68 -13.23
N SER A 570 16.89 -21.51 -12.75
CA SER A 570 18.08 -22.19 -13.26
C SER A 570 18.00 -23.70 -13.06
N LEU A 571 17.57 -24.17 -11.88
CA LEU A 571 17.35 -25.59 -11.61
C LEU A 571 16.25 -26.19 -12.49
N LEU A 572 15.11 -25.51 -12.62
CA LEU A 572 14.01 -25.95 -13.48
C LEU A 572 14.39 -25.94 -14.97
N ALA A 573 15.25 -25.02 -15.40
CA ALA A 573 15.82 -25.01 -16.74
C ALA A 573 16.81 -26.16 -16.95
N SER A 574 17.63 -26.48 -15.94
CA SER A 574 18.58 -27.61 -16.01
C SER A 574 17.89 -28.98 -16.07
N LEU A 575 16.72 -29.11 -15.45
CA LEU A 575 15.93 -30.35 -15.46
C LEU A 575 15.14 -30.56 -16.76
N LYS A 576 15.02 -29.53 -17.61
CA LYS A 576 14.32 -29.60 -18.91
C LYS A 576 15.19 -30.09 -20.07
N ASN A 577 16.50 -30.27 -19.89
CA ASN A 577 17.41 -30.75 -20.93
C ASN A 577 18.27 -31.94 -20.44
N PRO A 578 17.81 -33.20 -20.62
CA PRO A 578 18.57 -34.37 -20.17
C PRO A 578 19.81 -34.72 -21.01
N ASN A 579 20.11 -33.98 -22.10
CA ASN A 579 20.99 -34.49 -23.17
C ASN A 579 22.18 -33.60 -23.58
N GLN A 580 22.81 -32.86 -22.65
CA GLN A 580 24.15 -32.29 -22.92
C GLN A 580 25.06 -32.28 -21.69
N GLN A 581 25.50 -33.46 -21.25
CA GLN A 581 26.77 -33.61 -20.53
C GLN A 581 27.49 -34.87 -21.02
N LYS A 582 28.23 -34.73 -22.12
CA LYS A 582 29.39 -35.57 -22.46
C LYS A 582 30.17 -34.89 -23.59
N LYS A 583 31.16 -34.09 -23.23
CA LYS A 583 32.53 -34.06 -23.79
C LYS A 583 33.31 -32.92 -23.16
N SER A 584 34.48 -33.32 -22.65
CA SER A 584 35.62 -32.64 -22.03
C SER A 584 35.62 -31.13 -21.84
#